data_AF-A0A0S3U3Y2-F1
#
_entry.id   AF-A0A0S3U3Y2-F1
#
_cell.length_a   1.000
_cell.length_b   1.000
_cell.length_c   1.000
_cell.angle_alpha   90.00
_cell.angle_beta   90.00
_cell.angle_gamma   90.00
#
_symmetry.space_group_name_H-M   'P 1'
#
loop_
_entity.id
_entity.type
_entity.pdbx_description
1 polymer ?
#
loop_
_entity_poly.entity_id
_entity_poly.type
_entity_poly.pdbx_seq_one_letter_code
_entity_poly.pdbx_strand_id
1 'polypeptide(L)'
;MLDAIIIISFILAGAGTGFRGIEALPGSVLQQVSNPEALRWICAGFGAIFGLAIGLVAQSAFRRLERQIRQLPAYTLLSRAIGLVMGLLVANLLLAPTFLLPIPPEFSFLKPLTAVVGSIMFAASGMSLADVHGRSLLRLINPSSAETLLLSEGTIKAASTKVLDTSCIIDGRIADLLDTGFLEGQLLVPQFILQELQQVADASNDQKRVRGRRGLDILNRIRESYPDRVVIHPADYDDIPTVDAKLVRLVQEINGTLLTTDYNLNKVATVQKAPVLNVNDLTQAIRPSYLPGDSIDLKILREGKEPAQGIGYLDDGTMVVVEDGRSYVGGELQVVVTSSLQTSAGRMIFAKPKASALA
;
A
#
# COMPACT_ATOMS: atom_id res chain seq x y z
N MET A 1 12.29 36.47 -1.40
CA MET A 1 11.76 37.38 -2.44
C MET A 1 10.29 37.72 -2.18
N LEU A 2 9.40 36.74 -2.04
CA LEU A 2 7.98 36.94 -1.72
C LEU A 2 7.72 37.80 -0.47
N ASP A 3 8.49 37.58 0.60
CA ASP A 3 8.44 38.35 1.84
C ASP A 3 8.61 39.86 1.65
N ALA A 4 9.57 40.28 0.83
CA ALA A 4 9.81 41.69 0.54
C ALA A 4 8.70 42.28 -0.33
N ILE A 5 8.18 41.49 -1.28
CA ILE A 5 7.07 41.90 -2.15
C ILE A 5 5.81 42.17 -1.34
N ILE A 6 5.49 41.32 -0.35
CA ILE A 6 4.33 41.52 0.53
C ILE A 6 4.47 42.82 1.32
N ILE A 7 5.61 43.05 1.98
CA ILE A 7 5.79 44.27 2.78
C ILE A 7 5.72 45.52 1.90
N ILE A 8 6.41 45.52 0.76
CA ILE A 8 6.46 46.66 -0.15
C ILE A 8 5.07 46.96 -0.73
N SER A 9 4.28 45.93 -1.09
CA SER A 9 2.93 46.15 -1.62
C SER A 9 1.99 46.78 -0.58
N PHE A 10 2.08 46.36 0.69
CA PHE A 10 1.29 46.98 1.77
C PHE A 10 1.75 48.40 2.11
N ILE A 11 3.05 48.70 2.04
CA ILE A 11 3.57 50.07 2.20
C ILE A 11 3.06 50.97 1.08
N LEU A 12 3.14 50.53 -0.18
CA LEU A 12 2.65 51.29 -1.33
C LEU A 12 1.13 51.49 -1.29
N ALA A 13 0.38 50.46 -0.93
CA ALA A 13 -1.07 50.55 -0.75
C ALA A 13 -1.42 51.54 0.37
N GLY A 14 -0.76 51.43 1.53
CA GLY A 14 -0.94 52.33 2.67
C GLY A 14 -0.61 53.79 2.32
N ALA A 15 0.54 54.03 1.68
CA ALA A 15 0.94 55.36 1.22
C ALA A 15 -0.04 55.94 0.19
N GLY A 16 -0.49 55.13 -0.77
CA GLY A 16 -1.47 55.54 -1.78
C GLY A 16 -2.84 55.86 -1.18
N THR A 17 -3.31 55.05 -0.23
CA THR A 17 -4.55 55.32 0.50
C THR A 17 -4.44 56.57 1.37
N GLY A 18 -3.29 56.81 2.03
CA GLY A 18 -3.04 58.01 2.81
C GLY A 18 -2.97 59.28 1.95
N PHE A 19 -2.36 59.18 0.77
CA PHE A 19 -2.26 60.30 -0.18
C PHE A 19 -3.63 60.70 -0.76
N ARG A 20 -4.45 59.72 -1.16
CA ARG A 20 -5.79 59.96 -1.74
C ARG A 20 -6.90 60.14 -0.71
N GLY A 21 -6.70 59.65 0.52
CA GLY A 21 -7.71 59.71 1.58
C GLY A 21 -8.13 61.12 2.00
N ILE A 22 -7.31 62.12 1.69
CA ILE A 22 -7.62 63.54 1.95
C ILE A 22 -8.81 64.02 1.12
N GLU A 23 -9.05 63.43 -0.06
CA GLU A 23 -10.21 63.77 -0.90
C GLU A 23 -11.53 63.29 -0.29
N ALA A 24 -11.49 62.36 0.66
CA ALA A 24 -12.65 61.88 1.40
C ALA A 24 -12.93 62.68 2.70
N LEU A 25 -12.08 63.65 3.06
CA LEU A 25 -12.28 64.48 4.25
C LEU A 25 -13.38 65.54 4.02
N PRO A 26 -14.20 65.87 5.03
CA PRO A 26 -15.19 66.93 4.94
C PRO A 26 -14.55 68.28 4.58
N GLY A 27 -15.17 69.05 3.69
CA GLY A 27 -14.65 70.35 3.25
C GLY A 27 -14.40 71.36 4.37
N SER A 28 -15.10 71.23 5.51
CA SER A 28 -14.89 72.04 6.71
C SER A 28 -13.51 71.82 7.36
N VAL A 29 -12.94 70.62 7.22
CA VAL A 29 -11.61 70.27 7.74
C VAL A 29 -10.53 70.76 6.77
N LEU A 30 -10.77 70.64 5.46
CA LEU A 30 -9.83 71.07 4.43
C LEU A 30 -9.63 72.60 4.40
N GLN A 31 -10.65 73.39 4.74
CA GLN A 31 -10.57 74.85 4.82
C GLN A 31 -9.71 75.36 5.98
N GLN A 32 -9.44 74.53 7.00
CA GLN A 32 -8.60 74.88 8.16
C GLN A 32 -7.10 74.60 7.92
N VAL A 33 -6.74 74.03 6.77
CA VAL A 33 -5.38 73.58 6.46
C VAL A 33 -4.67 74.60 5.56
N SER A 34 -3.60 75.20 6.05
CA SER A 34 -2.85 76.25 5.33
C SER A 34 -2.12 75.75 4.07
N ASN A 35 -1.77 74.46 4.00
CA ASN A 35 -1.14 73.85 2.83
C ASN A 35 -1.64 72.40 2.60
N PRO A 36 -2.57 72.18 1.66
CA PRO A 36 -3.15 70.85 1.41
C PRO A 36 -2.17 69.87 0.77
N GLU A 37 -1.14 70.34 0.05
CA GLU A 37 -0.11 69.46 -0.52
C GLU A 37 0.82 68.89 0.56
N ALA A 38 1.20 69.71 1.54
CA ALA A 38 1.98 69.25 2.69
C ALA A 38 1.22 68.17 3.49
N LEU A 39 -0.09 68.36 3.67
CA LEU A 39 -0.95 67.38 4.34
C LEU A 39 -0.99 66.04 3.57
N ARG A 40 -1.01 66.06 2.23
CA ARG A 40 -0.95 64.84 1.39
C ARG A 40 0.29 64.01 1.62
N TRP A 41 1.46 64.63 1.69
CA TRP A 41 2.70 63.93 1.95
C TRP A 41 2.79 63.40 3.39
N ILE A 42 2.24 64.14 4.36
CA ILE A 42 2.17 63.69 5.76
C ILE A 42 1.23 62.48 5.90
N CYS A 43 0.01 62.55 5.37
CA CYS A 43 -0.94 61.44 5.39
C CYS A 43 -0.42 60.22 4.60
N ALA A 44 0.30 60.43 3.50
CA ALA A 44 0.99 59.35 2.79
C ALA A 44 2.09 58.71 3.66
N GLY A 45 2.88 59.50 4.39
CA GLY A 45 3.90 59.00 5.31
C GLY A 45 3.30 58.17 6.46
N PHE A 46 2.23 58.66 7.10
CA PHE A 46 1.52 57.87 8.12
C PHE A 46 0.87 56.62 7.52
N GLY A 47 0.26 56.73 6.34
CA GLY A 47 -0.29 55.60 5.61
C GLY A 47 0.76 54.53 5.29
N ALA A 48 1.98 54.94 4.93
CA ALA A 48 3.11 54.04 4.70
C ALA A 48 3.53 53.29 5.97
N ILE A 49 3.58 53.97 7.12
CA ILE A 49 3.90 53.37 8.42
C ILE A 49 2.84 52.35 8.84
N PHE A 50 1.55 52.70 8.69
CA PHE A 50 0.45 51.76 8.93
C PHE A 50 0.49 50.57 7.96
N GLY A 51 0.79 50.83 6.68
CA GLY A 51 1.02 49.79 5.67
C GLY A 51 2.15 48.84 6.06
N LEU A 52 3.27 49.35 6.60
CA LEU A 52 4.37 48.53 7.10
C LEU A 52 3.93 47.64 8.27
N ALA A 53 3.18 48.18 9.24
CA ALA A 53 2.68 47.41 10.38
C ALA A 53 1.75 46.26 9.94
N ILE A 54 0.80 46.55 9.04
CA ILE A 54 -0.11 45.54 8.47
C ILE A 54 0.67 44.53 7.62
N GLY A 55 1.65 45.00 6.84
CA GLY A 55 2.51 44.17 6.01
C GLY A 55 3.31 43.14 6.81
N LEU A 56 3.84 43.52 7.98
CA LEU A 56 4.54 42.59 8.88
C LEU A 56 3.61 41.51 9.45
N VAL A 57 2.38 41.90 9.82
CA VAL A 57 1.36 40.93 10.28
C VAL A 57 0.99 39.97 9.16
N ALA A 58 0.69 40.48 7.96
CA ALA A 58 0.36 39.69 6.79
C ALA A 58 1.49 38.73 6.39
N GLN A 59 2.74 39.20 6.43
CA GLN A 59 3.92 38.37 6.21
C GLN A 59 4.00 37.22 7.23
N SER A 60 3.80 37.51 8.52
CA SER A 60 3.85 36.48 9.56
C SER A 60 2.76 35.41 9.37
N ALA A 61 1.55 35.83 8.98
CA ALA A 61 0.45 34.93 8.65
C ALA A 61 0.76 34.08 7.42
N PHE A 62 1.32 34.69 6.36
CA PHE A 62 1.71 33.99 5.14
C PHE A 62 2.77 32.92 5.41
N ARG A 63 3.81 33.23 6.21
CA ARG A 63 4.82 32.22 6.59
C ARG A 63 4.23 31.07 7.40
N ARG A 64 3.26 31.34 8.28
CA ARG A 64 2.56 30.27 9.03
C ARG A 64 1.79 29.37 8.08
N LEU A 65 1.05 29.95 7.14
CA LEU A 65 0.31 29.21 6.13
C LEU A 65 1.24 28.38 5.24
N GLU A 66 2.36 28.95 4.79
CA GLU A 66 3.34 28.25 3.95
C GLU A 66 3.94 27.04 4.67
N ARG A 67 4.28 27.18 5.96
CA ARG A 67 4.79 26.05 6.76
C ARG A 67 3.75 24.96 6.92
N GLN A 68 2.49 25.33 7.17
CA GLN A 68 1.40 24.36 7.26
C GLN A 68 1.20 23.63 5.93
N ILE A 69 1.17 24.36 4.80
CA ILE A 69 1.01 23.79 3.46
C ILE A 69 2.15 22.81 3.13
N ARG A 70 3.39 23.17 3.43
CA ARG A 70 4.57 22.31 3.17
C ARG A 70 4.58 21.01 3.98
N GLN A 71 3.86 20.96 5.10
CA GLN A 71 3.74 19.78 5.94
C GLN A 71 2.55 18.90 5.56
N LEU A 72 1.64 19.39 4.70
CA LEU A 72 0.51 18.61 4.26
C LEU A 72 0.92 17.63 3.16
N PRO A 73 0.40 16.39 3.21
CA PRO A 73 0.54 15.44 2.11
C PRO A 73 0.00 16.00 0.80
N ALA A 74 0.59 15.58 -0.33
CA ALA A 74 0.21 16.07 -1.65
C ALA A 74 -1.25 15.71 -1.97
N TYR A 75 -1.73 14.54 -1.53
CA TYR A 75 -3.12 14.15 -1.71
C TYR A 75 -4.11 15.09 -1.01
N THR A 76 -3.74 15.62 0.16
CA THR A 76 -4.61 16.51 0.95
C THR A 76 -4.72 17.88 0.29
N LEU A 77 -3.62 18.37 -0.31
CA LEU A 77 -3.63 19.60 -1.09
C LEU A 77 -4.52 19.46 -2.32
N LEU A 78 -4.39 18.33 -3.04
CA LEU A 78 -5.19 18.05 -4.22
C LEU A 78 -6.68 17.88 -3.90
N SER A 79 -7.02 17.13 -2.85
CA SER A 79 -8.41 16.94 -2.44
C SER A 79 -9.05 18.25 -2.00
N ARG A 80 -8.35 19.06 -1.19
CA ARG A 80 -8.84 20.39 -0.78
C ARG A 80 -9.04 21.33 -1.96
N ALA A 81 -8.13 21.33 -2.94
CA ALA A 81 -8.27 22.14 -4.14
C ALA A 81 -9.53 21.74 -4.93
N ILE A 82 -9.77 20.44 -5.14
CA ILE A 82 -10.97 19.92 -5.80
C ILE A 82 -12.22 20.31 -5.00
N GLY A 83 -12.20 20.12 -3.68
CA GLY A 83 -13.30 20.48 -2.78
C GLY A 83 -13.63 21.98 -2.83
N LEU A 84 -12.62 22.84 -2.87
CA LEU A 84 -12.78 24.29 -2.99
C LEU A 84 -13.44 24.66 -4.33
N VAL A 85 -12.98 24.09 -5.44
CA VAL A 85 -13.54 24.36 -6.77
C VAL A 85 -14.98 23.89 -6.85
N MET A 86 -15.27 22.66 -6.39
CA MET A 86 -16.63 22.13 -6.35
C MET A 86 -17.55 22.94 -5.44
N GLY A 87 -17.06 23.37 -4.28
CA GLY A 87 -17.79 24.24 -3.36
C GLY A 87 -18.15 25.58 -4.02
N LEU A 88 -17.20 26.22 -4.71
CA LEU A 88 -17.46 27.47 -5.43
C LEU A 88 -18.41 27.29 -6.62
N LEU A 89 -18.33 26.17 -7.35
CA LEU A 89 -19.28 25.86 -8.42
C LEU A 89 -20.71 25.73 -7.88
N VAL A 90 -20.88 25.00 -6.78
CA VAL A 90 -22.16 24.86 -6.08
C VAL A 90 -22.64 26.22 -5.56
N ALA A 91 -21.74 27.01 -4.97
CA ALA A 91 -22.06 28.37 -4.51
C ALA A 91 -22.62 29.21 -5.66
N ASN A 92 -21.94 29.24 -6.80
CA ASN A 92 -22.36 30.03 -7.95
C ASN A 92 -23.74 29.57 -8.46
N LEU A 93 -23.98 28.25 -8.54
CA LEU A 93 -25.26 27.70 -9.00
C LEU A 93 -26.42 28.02 -8.05
N LEU A 94 -26.20 27.97 -6.73
CA LEU A 94 -27.22 28.23 -5.72
C LEU A 94 -27.44 29.73 -5.46
N LEU A 95 -26.41 30.57 -5.62
CA LEU A 95 -26.50 32.01 -5.39
C LEU A 95 -27.04 32.73 -6.63
N ALA A 96 -26.86 32.21 -7.84
CA ALA A 96 -27.35 32.86 -9.08
C ALA A 96 -28.85 33.26 -9.03
N PRO A 97 -29.79 32.41 -8.58
CA PRO A 97 -31.21 32.79 -8.45
C PRO A 97 -31.47 33.94 -7.48
N THR A 98 -30.64 34.12 -6.45
CA THR A 98 -30.83 35.19 -5.45
C THR A 98 -30.63 36.58 -6.04
N PHE A 99 -29.83 36.70 -7.12
CA PHE A 99 -29.62 37.97 -7.81
C PHE A 99 -30.83 38.44 -8.61
N LEU A 100 -31.70 37.52 -9.03
CA LEU A 100 -32.94 37.78 -9.77
C LEU A 100 -34.05 38.34 -8.88
N LEU A 101 -33.90 38.28 -7.56
CA LEU A 101 -34.88 38.84 -6.63
C LEU A 101 -34.89 40.38 -6.71
N PRO A 102 -36.08 41.01 -6.82
CA PRO A 102 -36.22 42.46 -6.77
C PRO A 102 -36.04 42.92 -5.32
N ILE A 103 -34.83 43.40 -5.00
CA ILE A 103 -34.48 43.95 -3.68
C ILE A 103 -34.56 45.48 -3.77
N PRO A 104 -35.19 46.17 -2.79
CA PRO A 104 -35.24 47.63 -2.74
C PRO A 104 -33.83 48.26 -2.80
N PRO A 105 -33.66 49.44 -3.42
CA PRO A 105 -32.35 50.08 -3.60
C PRO A 105 -31.59 50.33 -2.28
N GLU A 106 -32.34 50.57 -1.19
CA GLU A 106 -31.84 50.76 0.18
C GLU A 106 -31.06 49.54 0.71
N PHE A 107 -31.36 48.34 0.20
CA PHE A 107 -30.71 47.08 0.57
C PHE A 107 -29.84 46.50 -0.55
N SER A 108 -29.41 47.34 -1.50
CA SER A 108 -28.55 46.92 -2.62
C SER A 108 -27.23 46.26 -2.18
N PHE A 109 -26.72 46.59 -0.99
CA PHE A 109 -25.53 45.97 -0.39
C PHE A 109 -25.73 44.48 -0.05
N LEU A 110 -26.97 44.01 0.08
CA LEU A 110 -27.28 42.64 0.47
C LEU A 110 -26.84 41.64 -0.60
N LYS A 111 -26.99 41.97 -1.89
CA LYS A 111 -26.62 41.10 -3.02
C LYS A 111 -25.11 40.75 -3.05
N PRO A 112 -24.18 41.72 -3.06
CA PRO A 112 -22.75 41.40 -3.02
C PRO A 112 -22.35 40.75 -1.69
N LEU A 113 -23.00 41.13 -0.58
CA LEU A 113 -22.73 40.52 0.73
C LEU A 113 -23.09 39.03 0.75
N THR A 114 -24.30 38.66 0.30
CA THR A 114 -24.73 37.25 0.22
C THR A 114 -23.86 36.45 -0.73
N ALA A 115 -23.41 37.06 -1.83
CA ALA A 115 -22.52 36.43 -2.79
C ALA A 115 -21.17 36.07 -2.17
N VAL A 116 -20.54 37.03 -1.48
CA VAL A 116 -19.22 36.85 -0.85
C VAL A 116 -19.32 35.86 0.31
N VAL A 117 -20.26 36.08 1.23
CA VAL A 117 -20.43 35.21 2.41
C VAL A 117 -20.81 33.80 1.99
N GLY A 118 -21.75 33.65 1.05
CA GLY A 118 -22.16 32.36 0.52
C GLY A 118 -20.99 31.62 -0.15
N SER A 119 -20.21 32.30 -0.99
CA SER A 119 -19.04 31.70 -1.66
C SER A 119 -18.00 31.22 -0.65
N ILE A 120 -17.71 32.00 0.40
CA ILE A 120 -16.76 31.59 1.46
C ILE A 120 -17.29 30.37 2.22
N MET A 121 -18.58 30.36 2.59
CA MET A 121 -19.20 29.26 3.32
C MET A 121 -19.18 27.96 2.52
N PHE A 122 -19.54 28.01 1.24
CA PHE A 122 -19.53 26.85 0.36
C PHE A 122 -18.11 26.38 0.00
N ALA A 123 -17.15 27.29 -0.18
CA ALA A 123 -15.74 26.92 -0.37
C ALA A 123 -15.17 26.21 0.87
N ALA A 124 -15.44 26.73 2.07
CA ALA A 124 -15.01 26.10 3.33
C ALA A 124 -15.68 24.74 3.54
N SER A 125 -16.98 24.64 3.26
CA SER A 125 -17.73 23.37 3.36
C SER A 125 -17.23 22.35 2.34
N GLY A 126 -16.94 22.77 1.10
CA GLY A 126 -16.37 21.93 0.05
C GLY A 126 -14.99 21.38 0.40
N MET A 127 -14.11 22.22 0.96
CA MET A 127 -12.82 21.78 1.49
C MET A 127 -12.98 20.80 2.66
N SER A 128 -13.87 21.08 3.62
CA SER A 128 -14.11 20.20 4.76
C SER A 128 -14.67 18.83 4.34
N LEU A 129 -15.60 18.81 3.37
CA LEU A 129 -16.13 17.56 2.84
C LEU A 129 -15.05 16.76 2.10
N ALA A 130 -14.17 17.43 1.37
CA ALA A 130 -13.03 16.81 0.70
C ALA A 130 -11.93 16.35 1.66
N ASP A 131 -11.85 16.88 2.87
CA ASP A 131 -10.99 16.33 3.93
C ASP A 131 -11.54 15.00 4.45
N VAL A 132 -12.86 14.90 4.63
CA VAL A 132 -13.50 13.67 5.15
C VAL A 132 -13.59 12.58 4.08
N HIS A 133 -13.94 12.95 2.84
CA HIS A 133 -14.22 12.00 1.75
C HIS A 133 -13.28 12.11 0.55
N GLY A 134 -12.16 12.83 0.67
CA GLY A 134 -11.24 13.11 -0.45
C GLY A 134 -10.73 11.86 -1.15
N ARG A 135 -10.56 10.77 -0.40
CA ARG A 135 -10.16 9.46 -0.93
C ARG A 135 -11.19 8.89 -1.91
N SER A 136 -12.48 8.99 -1.58
CA SER A 136 -13.57 8.52 -2.44
C SER A 136 -13.73 9.43 -3.66
N LEU A 137 -13.60 10.75 -3.48
CA LEU A 137 -13.71 11.71 -4.57
C LEU A 137 -12.60 11.55 -5.61
N LEU A 138 -11.35 11.31 -5.19
CA LEU A 138 -10.24 11.06 -6.09
C LEU A 138 -10.41 9.76 -6.88
N ARG A 139 -10.95 8.71 -6.26
CA ARG A 139 -11.27 7.44 -6.94
C ARG A 139 -12.36 7.57 -7.99
N LEU A 140 -13.34 8.46 -7.77
CA LEU A 140 -14.40 8.74 -8.75
C LEU A 140 -13.88 9.47 -10.00
N ILE A 141 -12.86 10.33 -9.83
CA ILE A 141 -12.28 11.11 -10.93
C ILE A 141 -11.24 10.29 -11.71
N ASN A 142 -10.35 9.58 -11.01
CA ASN A 142 -9.35 8.73 -11.67
C ASN A 142 -8.88 7.57 -10.76
N PRO A 143 -9.45 6.36 -10.91
CA PRO A 143 -9.17 5.23 -10.01
C PRO A 143 -7.71 4.74 -10.09
N SER A 144 -7.08 4.77 -11.27
CA SER A 144 -5.69 4.32 -11.45
C SER A 144 -4.66 5.29 -10.82
N SER A 145 -4.90 6.60 -10.91
CA SER A 145 -4.00 7.60 -10.32
C SER A 145 -4.14 7.71 -8.80
N ALA A 146 -5.35 7.48 -8.27
CA ALA A 146 -5.60 7.46 -6.84
C ALA A 146 -4.81 6.33 -6.15
N GLU A 147 -4.74 5.15 -6.78
CA GLU A 147 -3.97 4.02 -6.25
C GLU A 147 -2.46 4.31 -6.28
N THR A 148 -1.92 4.85 -7.37
CA THR A 148 -0.50 5.22 -7.46
C THR A 148 -0.08 6.32 -6.48
N LEU A 149 -0.93 7.31 -6.22
CA LEU A 149 -0.66 8.37 -5.23
C LEU A 149 -0.71 7.83 -3.79
N LEU A 150 -1.70 6.99 -3.48
CA LEU A 150 -1.85 6.37 -2.15
C LEU A 150 -0.75 5.34 -1.83
N LEU A 151 -0.22 4.67 -2.85
CA LEU A 151 0.96 3.81 -2.78
C LEU A 151 2.24 4.62 -2.54
N SER A 152 2.37 5.79 -3.17
CA SER A 152 3.54 6.67 -3.03
C SER A 152 3.68 7.32 -1.64
N GLU A 153 2.56 7.53 -0.93
CA GLU A 153 2.52 8.13 0.41
C GLU A 153 2.39 7.10 1.55
N GLY A 154 2.57 5.80 1.27
CA GLY A 154 2.73 4.75 2.29
C GLY A 154 1.49 4.41 3.12
N THR A 155 0.30 4.86 2.71
CA THR A 155 -0.96 4.59 3.45
C THR A 155 -1.57 3.23 3.07
N ILE A 156 -1.21 2.69 1.91
CA ILE A 156 -1.47 1.30 1.49
C ILE A 156 -0.12 0.70 1.11
N LYS A 157 0.29 -0.38 1.77
CA LYS A 157 1.52 -1.10 1.38
C LYS A 157 1.16 -1.99 0.20
N ALA A 158 1.68 -1.67 -1.00
CA ALA A 158 1.56 -2.58 -2.14
C ALA A 158 2.06 -3.97 -1.72
N ALA A 159 1.30 -5.01 -2.05
CA ALA A 159 1.76 -6.38 -1.89
C ALA A 159 3.09 -6.52 -2.66
N SER A 160 4.12 -7.05 -1.99
CA SER A 160 5.45 -7.15 -2.59
C SER A 160 5.39 -8.00 -3.87
N THR A 161 6.06 -7.54 -4.93
CA THR A 161 6.21 -8.31 -6.17
C THR A 161 6.95 -9.60 -5.85
N LYS A 162 6.38 -10.73 -6.29
CA LYS A 162 6.94 -12.06 -6.10
C LYS A 162 7.72 -12.45 -7.35
N VAL A 163 9.02 -12.69 -7.22
CA VAL A 163 9.89 -13.14 -8.33
C VAL A 163 9.92 -14.66 -8.34
N LEU A 164 9.54 -15.27 -9.46
CA LEU A 164 9.46 -16.73 -9.58
C LEU A 164 10.79 -17.33 -10.01
N ASP A 165 11.12 -18.45 -9.39
CA ASP A 165 12.20 -19.35 -9.77
C ASP A 165 11.68 -20.50 -10.66
N THR A 166 12.54 -21.06 -11.50
CA THR A 166 12.31 -22.27 -12.30
C THR A 166 11.79 -23.42 -11.45
N SER A 167 12.36 -23.62 -10.25
CA SER A 167 12.00 -24.74 -9.38
C SER A 167 10.52 -24.70 -8.93
N CYS A 168 10.03 -23.53 -8.54
CA CYS A 168 8.64 -23.39 -8.08
C CYS A 168 7.63 -23.47 -9.23
N ILE A 169 8.01 -23.03 -10.43
CA ILE A 169 7.18 -23.15 -11.63
C ILE A 169 6.99 -24.63 -12.00
N ILE A 170 8.06 -25.42 -12.01
CA ILE A 170 8.01 -26.85 -12.35
C ILE A 170 7.20 -27.65 -11.33
N ASP A 171 7.36 -27.33 -10.03
CA ASP A 171 6.62 -27.97 -8.94
C ASP A 171 5.09 -27.78 -9.11
N GLY A 172 4.68 -26.55 -9.42
CA GLY A 172 3.31 -26.24 -9.83
C GLY A 172 2.33 -25.90 -8.71
N ARG A 173 2.66 -26.16 -7.44
CA ARG A 173 1.82 -25.78 -6.29
C ARG A 173 1.56 -24.28 -6.21
N ILE A 174 2.37 -23.46 -6.90
CA ILE A 174 2.15 -22.02 -7.02
C ILE A 174 0.79 -21.68 -7.66
N ALA A 175 0.29 -22.51 -8.58
CA ALA A 175 -1.02 -22.31 -9.20
C ALA A 175 -2.13 -22.49 -8.17
N ASP A 176 -2.06 -23.57 -7.38
CA ASP A 176 -3.05 -23.85 -6.32
C ASP A 176 -3.01 -22.78 -5.21
N LEU A 177 -1.81 -22.26 -4.88
CA LEU A 177 -1.65 -21.16 -3.93
C LEU A 177 -2.24 -19.84 -4.43
N LEU A 178 -2.30 -19.62 -5.74
CA LEU A 178 -2.99 -18.47 -6.32
C LEU A 178 -4.50 -18.65 -6.25
N ASP A 179 -5.00 -19.84 -6.59
CA ASP A 179 -6.44 -20.16 -6.58
C ASP A 179 -7.04 -20.06 -5.17
N THR A 180 -6.25 -20.37 -4.14
CA THR A 180 -6.66 -20.22 -2.72
C THR A 180 -6.57 -18.78 -2.20
N GLY A 181 -5.93 -17.87 -2.93
CA GLY A 181 -5.71 -16.48 -2.51
C GLY A 181 -4.57 -16.27 -1.49
N PHE A 182 -3.80 -17.30 -1.15
CA PHE A 182 -2.65 -17.18 -0.23
C PHE A 182 -1.48 -16.40 -0.83
N LEU A 183 -1.35 -16.41 -2.16
CA LEU A 183 -0.29 -15.69 -2.87
C LEU A 183 -0.82 -14.35 -3.39
N GLU A 184 -0.38 -13.25 -2.78
CA GLU A 184 -0.75 -11.87 -3.13
C GLU A 184 0.31 -11.13 -3.96
N GLY A 185 -0.11 -10.06 -4.64
CA GLY A 185 0.75 -9.18 -5.42
C GLY A 185 0.95 -9.66 -6.87
N GLN A 186 1.83 -8.94 -7.58
CA GLN A 186 2.25 -9.30 -8.93
C GLN A 186 3.28 -10.42 -8.89
N LEU A 187 3.15 -11.37 -9.82
CA LEU A 187 4.07 -12.44 -10.10
C LEU A 187 4.96 -12.03 -11.26
N LEU A 188 6.25 -11.89 -10.98
CA LEU A 188 7.25 -11.48 -11.94
C LEU A 188 8.07 -12.69 -12.37
N VAL A 189 8.09 -12.94 -13.68
CA VAL A 189 8.85 -14.03 -14.29
C VAL A 189 9.97 -13.43 -15.13
N PRO A 190 11.24 -13.54 -14.71
CA PRO A 190 12.36 -12.99 -15.45
C PRO A 190 12.60 -13.72 -16.78
N GLN A 191 13.12 -13.00 -17.78
CA GLN A 191 13.43 -13.58 -19.09
C GLN A 191 14.42 -14.75 -19.01
N PHE A 192 15.44 -14.66 -18.14
CA PHE A 192 16.41 -15.74 -17.97
C PHE A 192 15.80 -17.02 -17.36
N ILE A 193 14.71 -16.91 -16.58
CA ILE A 193 13.97 -18.08 -16.07
C ILE A 193 13.19 -18.78 -17.18
N LEU A 194 12.62 -18.01 -18.11
CA LEU A 194 12.00 -18.58 -19.31
C LEU A 194 13.03 -19.33 -20.17
N GLN A 195 14.22 -18.76 -20.34
CA GLN A 195 15.30 -19.41 -21.07
C GLN A 195 15.76 -20.70 -20.37
N GLU A 196 15.88 -20.69 -19.04
CA GLU A 196 16.23 -21.89 -18.28
C GLU A 196 15.16 -22.98 -18.42
N LEU A 197 13.87 -22.63 -18.29
CA LEU A 197 12.77 -23.58 -18.50
C LEU A 197 12.80 -24.19 -19.91
N GLN A 198 13.09 -23.39 -20.95
CA GLN A 198 13.27 -23.87 -22.31
C GLN A 198 14.47 -24.82 -22.43
N GLN A 199 15.62 -24.46 -21.88
CA GLN A 199 16.81 -25.33 -21.86
C GLN A 199 16.53 -26.67 -21.15
N VAL A 200 15.77 -26.65 -20.06
CA VAL A 200 15.33 -27.87 -19.36
C VAL A 200 14.35 -28.69 -20.21
N ALA A 201 13.45 -28.02 -20.95
CA ALA A 201 12.50 -28.66 -21.87
C ALA A 201 13.17 -29.27 -23.12
N ASP A 202 14.34 -28.76 -23.51
CA ASP A 202 15.13 -29.27 -24.64
C ASP A 202 16.25 -30.23 -24.23
N ALA A 203 16.33 -30.54 -22.93
CA ALA A 203 17.34 -31.45 -22.40
C ALA A 203 17.23 -32.86 -23.03
N SER A 204 18.40 -33.47 -23.29
CA SER A 204 18.49 -34.85 -23.80
C SER A 204 17.89 -35.88 -22.83
N ASN A 205 17.94 -35.60 -21.52
CA ASN A 205 17.34 -36.43 -20.50
C ASN A 205 15.80 -36.30 -20.50
N ASP A 206 15.12 -37.42 -20.73
CA ASP A 206 13.65 -37.49 -20.82
C ASP A 206 12.93 -36.94 -19.58
N GLN A 207 13.42 -37.23 -18.37
CA GLN A 207 12.80 -36.75 -17.14
C GLN A 207 12.93 -35.23 -17.00
N LYS A 208 14.09 -34.67 -17.34
CA LYS A 208 14.30 -33.21 -17.32
C LYS A 208 13.40 -32.53 -18.35
N ARG A 209 13.35 -33.08 -19.57
CA ARG A 209 12.49 -32.60 -20.65
C ARG A 209 11.01 -32.57 -20.27
N VAL A 210 10.48 -33.64 -19.67
CA VAL A 210 9.10 -33.69 -19.18
C VAL A 210 8.84 -32.62 -18.12
N ARG A 211 9.78 -32.40 -17.19
CA ARG A 211 9.67 -31.36 -16.16
C ARG A 211 9.67 -29.94 -16.74
N GLY A 212 10.58 -29.65 -17.68
CA GLY A 212 10.65 -28.33 -18.33
C GLY A 212 9.37 -28.01 -19.10
N ARG A 213 8.86 -28.96 -19.89
CA ARG A 213 7.58 -28.82 -20.61
C ARG A 213 6.42 -28.57 -19.65
N ARG A 214 6.33 -29.37 -18.58
CA ARG A 214 5.33 -29.18 -17.52
C ARG A 214 5.41 -27.77 -16.91
N GLY A 215 6.60 -27.27 -16.63
CA GLY A 215 6.79 -25.91 -16.10
C GLY A 215 6.28 -24.83 -17.05
N LEU A 216 6.57 -24.95 -18.35
CA LEU A 216 6.05 -24.03 -19.37
C LEU A 216 4.51 -24.10 -19.48
N ASP A 217 3.93 -25.30 -19.42
CA ASP A 217 2.48 -25.49 -19.46
C ASP A 217 1.79 -24.85 -18.25
N ILE A 218 2.34 -25.04 -17.04
CA ILE A 218 1.84 -24.42 -15.81
C ILE A 218 1.93 -22.90 -15.92
N LEU A 219 3.07 -22.36 -16.38
CA LEU A 219 3.24 -20.93 -16.51
C LEU A 219 2.23 -20.32 -17.48
N ASN A 220 1.98 -20.97 -18.63
CA ASN A 220 0.95 -20.53 -19.58
C ASN A 220 -0.44 -20.55 -18.94
N ARG A 221 -0.80 -21.62 -18.23
CA ARG A 221 -2.09 -21.73 -17.52
C ARG A 221 -2.28 -20.60 -16.50
N ILE A 222 -1.26 -20.32 -15.68
CA ILE A 222 -1.34 -19.24 -14.68
C ILE A 222 -1.47 -17.87 -15.37
N ARG A 223 -0.75 -17.65 -16.48
CA ARG A 223 -0.81 -16.40 -17.24
C ARG A 223 -2.17 -16.19 -17.92
N GLU A 224 -2.82 -17.25 -18.40
CA GLU A 224 -4.18 -17.20 -18.94
C GLU A 224 -5.24 -16.96 -17.85
N SER A 225 -5.06 -17.57 -16.68
CA SER A 225 -6.00 -17.44 -15.55
C SER A 225 -5.87 -16.09 -14.83
N TYR A 226 -4.67 -15.52 -14.80
CA TYR A 226 -4.34 -14.29 -14.09
C TYR A 226 -3.52 -13.29 -14.95
N PRO A 227 -4.09 -12.79 -16.07
CA PRO A 227 -3.36 -11.98 -17.05
C PRO A 227 -2.79 -10.68 -16.47
N ASP A 228 -3.51 -10.04 -15.55
CA ASP A 228 -3.09 -8.77 -14.94
C ASP A 228 -2.11 -8.94 -13.78
N ARG A 229 -1.85 -10.18 -13.34
CA ARG A 229 -0.97 -10.47 -12.20
C ARG A 229 0.38 -11.03 -12.61
N VAL A 230 0.48 -11.70 -13.76
CA VAL A 230 1.72 -12.34 -14.23
C VAL A 230 2.41 -11.44 -15.25
N VAL A 231 3.60 -10.95 -14.90
CA VAL A 231 4.40 -10.06 -15.75
C VAL A 231 5.72 -10.72 -16.12
N ILE A 232 6.02 -10.77 -17.42
CA ILE A 232 7.35 -11.18 -17.89
C ILE A 232 8.28 -9.97 -17.84
N HIS A 233 9.39 -10.07 -17.12
CA HIS A 233 10.33 -8.98 -16.94
C HIS A 233 11.58 -9.19 -17.81
N PRO A 234 12.01 -8.18 -18.59
CA PRO A 234 13.12 -8.29 -19.53
C PRO A 234 14.51 -8.30 -18.86
N ALA A 235 14.57 -8.42 -17.53
CA ALA A 235 15.85 -8.40 -16.82
C ALA A 235 16.70 -9.60 -17.22
N ASP A 236 17.95 -9.32 -17.56
CA ASP A 236 19.03 -10.27 -17.68
C ASP A 236 20.34 -9.57 -17.27
N TYR A 237 21.27 -10.32 -16.69
CA TYR A 237 22.52 -9.80 -16.14
C TYR A 237 23.68 -10.57 -16.76
N ASP A 238 24.36 -9.97 -17.74
CA ASP A 238 25.46 -10.61 -18.46
C ASP A 238 26.71 -10.80 -17.57
N ASP A 239 26.85 -9.96 -16.55
CA ASP A 239 27.96 -9.97 -15.58
C ASP A 239 27.80 -11.06 -14.49
N ILE A 240 26.61 -11.67 -14.37
CA ILE A 240 26.30 -12.66 -13.34
C ILE A 240 26.16 -14.05 -14.00
N PRO A 241 27.01 -15.02 -13.65
CA PRO A 241 27.04 -16.31 -14.36
C PRO A 241 25.91 -17.26 -13.96
N THR A 242 25.45 -17.24 -12.70
CA THR A 242 24.47 -18.20 -12.19
C THR A 242 23.07 -17.61 -12.12
N VAL A 243 22.07 -18.40 -12.52
CA VAL A 243 20.65 -18.02 -12.46
C VAL A 243 20.23 -17.65 -11.04
N ASP A 244 20.67 -18.43 -10.05
CA ASP A 244 20.45 -18.17 -8.62
C ASP A 244 20.90 -16.77 -8.19
N ALA A 245 22.10 -16.35 -8.63
CA ALA A 245 22.62 -15.03 -8.30
C ALA A 245 21.84 -13.92 -9.03
N LYS A 246 21.41 -14.17 -10.28
CA LYS A 246 20.53 -13.25 -11.02
C LYS A 246 19.19 -13.03 -10.30
N LEU A 247 18.58 -14.11 -9.78
CA LEU A 247 17.35 -14.04 -9.00
C LEU A 247 17.51 -13.19 -7.75
N VAL A 248 18.55 -13.44 -6.95
CA VAL A 248 18.79 -12.69 -5.71
C VAL A 248 19.07 -11.22 -6.01
N ARG A 249 19.86 -10.94 -7.06
CA ARG A 249 20.15 -9.58 -7.51
C ARG A 249 18.88 -8.83 -7.92
N LEU A 250 18.02 -9.45 -8.73
CA LEU A 250 16.76 -8.87 -9.18
C LEU A 250 15.82 -8.58 -8.03
N VAL A 251 15.68 -9.53 -7.09
CA VAL A 251 14.83 -9.37 -5.90
C VAL A 251 15.28 -8.18 -5.05
N GLN A 252 16.59 -7.98 -4.87
CA GLN A 252 17.13 -6.82 -4.16
C GLN A 252 16.89 -5.51 -4.92
N GLU A 253 17.05 -5.52 -6.24
CA GLU A 253 16.89 -4.32 -7.07
C GLU A 253 15.45 -3.78 -7.04
N ILE A 254 14.46 -4.67 -7.14
CA ILE A 254 13.04 -4.27 -7.17
C ILE A 254 12.38 -4.26 -5.78
N ASN A 255 13.14 -4.52 -4.70
CA ASN A 255 12.62 -4.76 -3.36
C ASN A 255 11.48 -5.79 -3.32
N GLY A 256 11.65 -6.87 -4.11
CA GLY A 256 10.68 -7.94 -4.26
C GLY A 256 10.79 -9.02 -3.18
N THR A 257 10.16 -10.15 -3.43
CA THR A 257 10.27 -11.35 -2.61
C THR A 257 10.46 -12.55 -3.53
N LEU A 258 11.50 -13.34 -3.28
CA LEU A 258 11.80 -14.54 -4.05
C LEU A 258 10.79 -15.64 -3.72
N LEU A 259 10.20 -16.27 -4.72
CA LEU A 259 9.38 -17.47 -4.58
C LEU A 259 10.16 -18.67 -5.15
N THR A 260 10.49 -19.64 -4.31
CA THR A 260 11.30 -20.80 -4.71
C THR A 260 10.87 -22.07 -3.98
N THR A 261 11.30 -23.23 -4.49
CA THR A 261 11.26 -24.51 -3.76
C THR A 261 12.66 -25.01 -3.42
N ASP A 262 13.71 -24.38 -3.96
CA ASP A 262 15.10 -24.78 -3.76
C ASP A 262 15.60 -24.36 -2.36
N TYR A 263 16.13 -25.34 -1.63
CA TYR A 263 16.63 -25.14 -0.27
C TYR A 263 17.93 -24.32 -0.24
N ASN A 264 18.84 -24.55 -1.19
CA ASN A 264 20.12 -23.85 -1.26
C ASN A 264 19.93 -22.39 -1.64
N LEU A 265 19.10 -22.13 -2.67
CA LEU A 265 18.76 -20.78 -3.08
C LEU A 265 18.08 -20.01 -1.93
N ASN A 266 17.17 -20.65 -1.19
CA ASN A 266 16.55 -20.06 0.01
C ASN A 266 17.60 -19.64 1.05
N LYS A 267 18.58 -20.51 1.37
CA LYS A 267 19.66 -20.18 2.31
C LYS A 267 20.54 -19.03 1.83
N VAL A 268 20.95 -19.06 0.57
CA VAL A 268 21.79 -18.00 -0.03
C VAL A 268 21.06 -16.66 -0.04
N ALA A 269 19.80 -16.63 -0.49
CA ALA A 269 18.98 -15.43 -0.54
C ALA A 269 18.75 -14.85 0.87
N THR A 270 18.47 -15.70 1.86
CA THR A 270 18.30 -15.28 3.26
C THR A 270 19.56 -14.63 3.84
N VAL A 271 20.75 -15.20 3.57
CA VAL A 271 22.04 -14.61 3.99
C VAL A 271 22.28 -13.25 3.34
N GLN A 272 21.87 -13.08 2.09
CA GLN A 272 21.92 -11.81 1.37
C GLN A 272 20.76 -10.87 1.68
N LYS A 273 19.95 -11.17 2.71
CA LYS A 273 18.81 -10.37 3.18
C LYS A 273 17.74 -10.13 2.10
N ALA A 274 17.66 -11.00 1.10
CA ALA A 274 16.55 -11.02 0.15
C ALA A 274 15.36 -11.75 0.80
N PRO A 275 14.15 -11.16 0.82
CA PRO A 275 12.97 -11.85 1.33
C PRO A 275 12.67 -13.10 0.49
N VAL A 276 12.37 -14.23 1.13
CA VAL A 276 12.07 -15.50 0.45
C VAL A 276 10.76 -16.07 0.97
N LEU A 277 9.93 -16.55 0.04
CA LEU A 277 8.82 -17.46 0.28
C LEU A 277 9.22 -18.81 -0.30
N ASN A 278 9.45 -19.79 0.56
CA ASN A 278 9.69 -21.15 0.14
C ASN A 278 8.42 -22.00 0.29
N VAL A 279 7.97 -22.62 -0.80
CA VAL A 279 6.73 -23.43 -0.79
C VAL A 279 6.87 -24.67 0.09
N ASN A 280 8.07 -25.22 0.23
CA ASN A 280 8.33 -26.35 1.13
C ASN A 280 8.24 -25.92 2.59
N ASP A 281 8.75 -24.73 2.94
CA ASP A 281 8.63 -24.17 4.29
C ASP A 281 7.15 -23.93 4.64
N LEU A 282 6.36 -23.41 3.70
CA LEU A 282 4.90 -23.27 3.87
C LEU A 282 4.23 -24.62 4.11
N THR A 283 4.56 -25.62 3.29
CA THR A 283 4.01 -26.98 3.41
C THR A 283 4.35 -27.59 4.78
N GLN A 284 5.55 -27.35 5.31
CA GLN A 284 5.94 -27.79 6.63
C GLN A 284 5.18 -27.05 7.73
N ALA A 285 4.96 -25.74 7.58
CA ALA A 285 4.27 -24.91 8.56
C ALA A 285 2.78 -25.24 8.70
N ILE A 286 2.14 -25.73 7.63
CA ILE A 286 0.72 -26.12 7.63
C ILE A 286 0.48 -27.59 7.99
N ARG A 287 1.53 -28.37 8.30
CA ARG A 287 1.34 -29.77 8.70
C ARG A 287 0.51 -29.82 9.99
N PRO A 288 -0.53 -30.68 10.06
CA PRO A 288 -1.33 -30.84 11.27
C PRO A 288 -0.45 -31.15 12.48
N SER A 289 -0.58 -30.35 13.54
CA SER A 289 0.08 -30.62 14.81
C SER A 289 -0.79 -31.56 15.64
N TYR A 290 -0.49 -32.86 15.61
CA TYR A 290 -1.09 -33.79 16.55
C TYR A 290 -0.58 -33.52 17.97
N LEU A 291 -1.51 -33.33 18.90
CA LEU A 291 -1.28 -33.09 20.32
C LEU A 291 -1.63 -34.34 21.14
N PRO A 292 -1.06 -34.50 22.35
CA PRO A 292 -1.52 -35.50 23.28
C PRO A 292 -3.04 -35.38 23.51
N GLY A 293 -3.76 -36.49 23.35
CA GLY A 293 -5.22 -36.56 23.43
C GLY A 293 -5.94 -36.63 22.08
N ASP A 294 -5.26 -36.31 20.97
CA ASP A 294 -5.87 -36.41 19.63
C ASP A 294 -6.14 -37.88 19.26
N SER A 295 -7.31 -38.13 18.66
CA SER A 295 -7.67 -39.45 18.13
C SER A 295 -7.31 -39.54 16.65
N ILE A 296 -6.63 -40.61 16.25
CA ILE A 296 -6.17 -40.87 14.89
C ILE A 296 -6.62 -42.28 14.49
N ASP A 297 -7.21 -42.42 13.31
CA ASP A 297 -7.43 -43.73 12.70
C ASP A 297 -6.17 -44.16 11.94
N LEU A 298 -5.54 -45.24 12.40
CA LEU A 298 -4.23 -45.65 11.93
C LEU A 298 -4.22 -47.13 11.53
N LYS A 299 -3.69 -47.42 10.34
CA LYS A 299 -3.40 -48.79 9.93
C LYS A 299 -2.05 -49.23 10.49
N ILE A 300 -2.05 -50.33 11.26
CA ILE A 300 -0.81 -50.90 11.80
C ILE A 300 -0.19 -51.78 10.73
N LEU A 301 0.97 -51.39 10.21
CA LEU A 301 1.61 -52.08 9.09
C LEU A 301 2.59 -53.15 9.55
N ARG A 302 3.31 -52.91 10.66
CA ARG A 302 4.41 -53.76 11.12
C ARG A 302 4.52 -53.78 12.64
N GLU A 303 5.18 -54.80 13.17
CA GLU A 303 5.58 -54.86 14.58
C GLU A 303 6.63 -53.78 14.90
N GLY A 304 6.54 -53.21 16.09
CA GLY A 304 7.49 -52.23 16.60
C GLY A 304 8.76 -52.87 17.16
N LYS A 305 9.66 -52.01 17.67
CA LYS A 305 10.92 -52.48 18.24
C LYS A 305 10.71 -53.19 19.59
N GLU A 306 9.77 -52.70 20.39
CA GLU A 306 9.40 -53.33 21.67
C GLU A 306 8.30 -54.39 21.46
N PRO A 307 8.23 -55.45 22.30
CA PRO A 307 7.37 -56.62 22.08
C PRO A 307 5.86 -56.37 22.01
N ALA A 308 5.39 -55.23 22.52
CA ALA A 308 3.98 -54.83 22.50
C ALA A 308 3.66 -53.76 21.44
N GLN A 309 4.66 -53.19 20.77
CA GLN A 309 4.46 -52.06 19.87
C GLN A 309 3.99 -52.49 18.49
N GLY A 310 3.14 -51.65 17.89
CA GLY A 310 2.86 -51.62 16.46
C GLY A 310 3.36 -50.32 15.83
N ILE A 311 3.67 -50.35 14.53
CA ILE A 311 4.05 -49.16 13.77
C ILE A 311 3.08 -48.96 12.61
N GLY A 312 2.58 -47.73 12.49
CA GLY A 312 1.86 -47.22 11.34
C GLY A 312 2.48 -45.93 10.83
N TYR A 313 2.00 -45.45 9.69
CA TYR A 313 2.38 -44.16 9.11
C TYR A 313 1.13 -43.36 8.80
N LEU A 314 1.18 -42.06 9.05
CA LEU A 314 0.18 -41.12 8.57
C LEU A 314 0.36 -40.86 7.07
N ASP A 315 -0.62 -40.21 6.46
CA ASP A 315 -0.60 -39.85 5.03
C ASP A 315 0.60 -38.96 4.66
N ASP A 316 1.12 -38.19 5.61
CA ASP A 316 2.30 -37.33 5.43
C ASP A 316 3.64 -38.05 5.65
N GLY A 317 3.60 -39.37 5.92
CA GLY A 317 4.76 -40.22 6.19
C GLY A 317 5.28 -40.17 7.64
N THR A 318 4.61 -39.45 8.55
CA THR A 318 4.98 -39.42 9.96
C THR A 318 4.81 -40.81 10.58
N MET A 319 5.87 -41.31 11.23
CA MET A 319 5.83 -42.61 11.90
C MET A 319 5.07 -42.52 13.22
N VAL A 320 4.07 -43.39 13.39
CA VAL A 320 3.28 -43.51 14.61
C VAL A 320 3.57 -44.85 15.27
N VAL A 321 4.12 -44.80 16.47
CA VAL A 321 4.40 -45.96 17.31
C VAL A 321 3.26 -46.13 18.30
N VAL A 322 2.56 -47.26 18.21
CA VAL A 322 1.39 -47.57 19.03
C VAL A 322 1.78 -48.60 20.08
N GLU A 323 1.75 -48.22 21.35
CA GLU A 323 1.88 -49.17 22.46
C GLU A 323 0.68 -50.13 22.48
N ASP A 324 0.89 -51.41 22.77
CA ASP A 324 -0.12 -52.47 22.63
C ASP A 324 -0.73 -52.61 21.21
N GLY A 325 -0.05 -52.06 20.20
CA GLY A 325 -0.47 -52.10 18.80
C GLY A 325 -0.16 -53.42 18.08
N ARG A 326 0.68 -54.29 18.66
CA ARG A 326 1.13 -55.53 18.01
C ARG A 326 -0.01 -56.46 17.61
N SER A 327 -1.02 -56.60 18.46
CA SER A 327 -2.18 -57.47 18.24
C SER A 327 -3.04 -57.04 17.04
N TYR A 328 -2.83 -55.81 16.55
CA TYR A 328 -3.62 -55.17 15.50
C TYR A 328 -2.85 -55.03 14.17
N VAL A 329 -1.67 -55.67 14.04
CA VAL A 329 -0.88 -55.65 12.79
C VAL A 329 -1.71 -56.20 11.62
N GLY A 330 -1.75 -55.42 10.54
CA GLY A 330 -2.56 -55.69 9.34
C GLY A 330 -3.94 -55.04 9.35
N GLY A 331 -4.42 -54.58 10.51
CA GLY A 331 -5.73 -53.94 10.70
C GLY A 331 -5.67 -52.41 10.85
N GLU A 332 -6.84 -51.79 10.82
CA GLU A 332 -7.05 -50.38 11.16
C GLU A 332 -7.54 -50.24 12.60
N LEU A 333 -6.94 -49.30 13.34
CA LEU A 333 -7.19 -49.09 14.76
C LEU A 333 -7.26 -47.59 15.06
N GLN A 334 -8.27 -47.19 15.83
CA GLN A 334 -8.32 -45.85 16.39
C GLN A 334 -7.40 -45.74 17.61
N VAL A 335 -6.42 -44.84 17.52
CA VAL A 335 -5.40 -44.62 18.55
C VAL A 335 -5.47 -43.20 19.09
N VAL A 336 -5.09 -43.02 20.35
CA VAL A 336 -5.00 -41.72 21.01
C VAL A 336 -3.53 -41.36 21.19
N VAL A 337 -3.14 -40.18 20.71
CA VAL A 337 -1.77 -39.68 20.82
C VAL A 337 -1.42 -39.46 22.29
N THR A 338 -0.31 -40.01 22.73
CA THR A 338 0.20 -39.83 24.09
C THR A 338 1.33 -38.81 24.14
N SER A 339 2.20 -38.81 23.14
CA SER A 339 3.30 -37.85 23.02
C SER A 339 3.80 -37.77 21.59
N SER A 340 4.61 -36.76 21.27
CA SER A 340 5.32 -36.70 20.00
C SER A 340 6.76 -36.29 20.24
N LEU A 341 7.69 -36.91 19.52
CA LEU A 341 9.13 -36.70 19.65
C LEU A 341 9.72 -36.33 18.30
N GLN A 342 10.52 -35.26 18.28
CA GLN A 342 11.25 -34.85 17.09
C GLN A 342 12.61 -35.59 17.05
N THR A 343 12.89 -36.29 15.97
CA THR A 343 14.18 -36.96 15.72
C THR A 343 14.91 -36.32 14.54
N SER A 344 16.17 -36.69 14.32
CA SER A 344 16.95 -36.28 13.14
C SER A 344 16.36 -36.77 11.81
N ALA A 345 15.57 -37.86 11.82
CA ALA A 345 14.92 -38.41 10.63
C ALA A 345 13.50 -37.86 10.40
N GLY A 346 13.00 -37.01 11.29
CA GLY A 346 11.64 -36.47 11.23
C GLY A 346 10.90 -36.59 12.56
N ARG A 347 9.58 -36.39 12.51
CA ARG A 347 8.70 -36.48 13.68
C ARG A 347 8.25 -37.92 13.90
N MET A 348 8.23 -38.35 15.16
CA MET A 348 7.66 -39.62 15.60
C MET A 348 6.51 -39.32 16.57
N ILE A 349 5.38 -39.98 16.39
CA ILE A 349 4.22 -39.86 17.28
C ILE A 349 4.10 -41.15 18.07
N PHE A 350 3.86 -41.04 19.37
CA PHE A 350 3.53 -42.16 20.24
C PHE A 350 2.04 -42.13 20.54
N ALA A 351 1.40 -43.28 20.46
CA ALA A 351 -0.03 -43.42 20.69
C ALA A 351 -0.35 -44.71 21.45
N LYS A 352 -1.57 -44.80 21.98
CA LYS A 352 -2.15 -46.01 22.56
C LYS A 352 -3.51 -46.31 21.91
N PRO A 353 -3.96 -47.58 21.83
CA PRO A 353 -5.31 -47.91 21.43
C PRO A 353 -6.32 -47.11 22.25
N LYS A 354 -7.34 -46.56 21.59
CA LYS A 354 -8.36 -45.76 22.29
C LYS A 354 -9.06 -46.54 23.42
N ALA A 355 -9.23 -47.86 23.24
CA ALA A 355 -9.75 -48.75 24.26
C ALA A 355 -8.87 -48.80 25.53
N SER A 356 -7.55 -48.69 25.39
CA SER A 356 -6.60 -48.69 26.50
C SER A 356 -6.38 -47.30 27.10
N ALA A 357 -6.69 -46.22 26.38
CA ALA A 357 -6.54 -44.83 26.84
C ALA A 357 -7.74 -44.33 27.68
N LEU A 358 -8.90 -45.02 27.59
CA LEU A 358 -10.12 -44.73 28.34
C LEU A 358 -10.28 -45.56 29.62
N ALA A 359 -9.35 -46.49 29.88
CA ALA A 359 -9.31 -47.37 31.05
C ALA A 359 -8.38 -46.81 32.13
#